data_AF-A0A8W8KB58-F1
#
_entry.id   AF-A0A8W8KB58-F1
#
_cell.length_a   1.000
_cell.length_b   1.000
_cell.length_c   1.000
_cell.angle_alpha   90.00
_cell.angle_beta   90.00
_cell.angle_gamma   90.00
#
_symmetry.space_group_name_H-M   'P 1'
#
loop_
_entity.id
_entity.type
_entity.pdbx_description
1 polymer ?
#
loop_
_entity_poly.entity_id
_entity_poly.type
_entity_poly.pdbx_seq_one_letter_code
_entity_poly.pdbx_strand_id
1 'polypeptide(L)'
;MIFTINRMKPSEIYYSQDSIKEKFDNGHTIYSTLSVCKKHPYVINKIPRMRVCKKDGKWYTLDNRRLWVFRKLEADGHIKDVKVTQVSKDRLPAEKFTTNNGGESVDIRQPYVESDDEHDGLFDDIF
;
A
#
# COMPACT_ATOMS: atom_id res chain seq x y z
N MET A 1 5.61 24.84 -8.81
CA MET A 1 5.46 23.89 -7.68
C MET A 1 6.83 23.28 -7.43
N ILE A 2 7.46 23.53 -6.28
CA ILE A 2 8.79 22.99 -5.96
C ILE A 2 8.59 21.60 -5.35
N PHE A 3 9.20 20.58 -5.94
CA PHE A 3 9.24 19.23 -5.39
C PHE A 3 10.61 19.01 -4.77
N THR A 4 10.66 18.82 -3.45
CA THR A 4 11.90 18.44 -2.77
C THR A 4 12.00 16.92 -2.73
N ILE A 5 13.14 16.38 -3.18
CA ILE A 5 13.45 14.96 -3.09
C ILE A 5 14.17 14.73 -1.76
N ASN A 6 13.55 13.94 -0.89
CA ASN A 6 14.12 13.57 0.41
C ASN A 6 14.35 12.05 0.48
N ARG A 7 15.21 11.59 1.39
CA ARG A 7 15.28 10.19 1.81
C ARG A 7 14.66 10.06 3.19
N MET A 8 13.83 9.05 3.39
CA MET A 8 13.14 8.80 4.65
C MET A 8 13.12 7.32 4.95
N LYS A 9 13.17 6.95 6.24
CA LYS A 9 12.90 5.58 6.67
C LYS A 9 11.42 5.26 6.43
N PRO A 10 11.08 4.11 5.82
CA PRO A 10 9.67 3.72 5.66
C PRO A 10 8.89 3.70 6.99
N SER A 11 9.55 3.36 8.09
CA SER A 11 9.02 3.39 9.46
C SER A 11 8.64 4.79 9.97
N GLU A 12 9.22 5.86 9.41
CA GLU A 12 8.91 7.25 9.77
C GLU A 12 7.74 7.86 8.97
N ILE A 13 7.22 7.11 7.97
CA ILE A 13 6.12 7.54 7.09
C ILE A 13 4.85 6.80 7.49
N TYR A 14 3.75 7.51 7.64
CA TYR A 14 2.45 7.01 8.10
C TYR A 14 1.48 6.79 6.94
N TYR A 15 0.55 5.84 7.10
CA TYR A 15 -0.55 5.61 6.17
C TYR A 15 -1.58 6.72 6.27
N SER A 16 -2.05 7.24 5.13
CA SER A 16 -3.17 8.18 5.11
C SER A 16 -4.53 7.49 5.15
N GLN A 17 -4.58 6.21 4.79
CA GLN A 17 -5.81 5.42 4.73
C GLN A 17 -5.80 4.32 5.77
N ASP A 18 -6.98 4.01 6.29
CA ASP A 18 -7.26 2.87 7.18
C ASP A 18 -7.07 1.52 6.48
N SER A 19 -7.30 1.47 5.17
CA SER A 19 -7.28 0.24 4.40
C SER A 19 -6.74 0.41 2.97
N ILE A 20 -6.15 -0.64 2.42
CA ILE A 20 -5.60 -0.70 1.06
C ILE A 20 -6.15 -1.89 0.28
N LYS A 21 -6.24 -1.74 -1.05
CA LYS A 21 -6.40 -2.88 -1.95
C LYS A 21 -5.10 -3.67 -2.02
N GLU A 22 -5.22 -4.99 -2.15
CA GLU A 22 -4.08 -5.88 -2.36
C GLU A 22 -3.38 -5.64 -3.72
N LYS A 23 -4.16 -5.38 -4.77
CA LYS A 23 -3.68 -5.20 -6.14
C LYS A 23 -3.31 -3.75 -6.45
N PHE A 24 -2.21 -3.55 -7.17
CA PHE A 24 -1.86 -2.34 -7.88
C PHE A 24 -2.68 -2.22 -9.17
N ASP A 25 -2.71 -1.02 -9.75
CA ASP A 25 -3.50 -0.74 -10.96
C ASP A 25 -2.92 -1.44 -12.21
N ASN A 26 -1.69 -1.95 -12.13
CA ASN A 26 -1.03 -2.75 -13.16
C ASN A 26 -1.21 -4.27 -12.96
N GLY A 27 -2.07 -4.71 -12.04
CA GLY A 27 -2.39 -6.11 -11.80
C GLY A 27 -1.46 -6.86 -10.84
N HIS A 28 -0.28 -6.32 -10.51
CA HIS A 28 0.59 -6.91 -9.48
C HIS A 28 0.00 -6.74 -8.08
N THR A 29 0.25 -7.68 -7.18
CA THR A 29 -0.16 -7.57 -5.77
C THR A 29 0.96 -6.99 -4.91
N ILE A 30 0.62 -6.42 -3.76
CA ILE A 30 1.61 -6.01 -2.75
C ILE A 30 2.52 -7.18 -2.34
N TYR A 31 1.99 -8.40 -2.32
CA TYR A 31 2.76 -9.62 -2.02
C TYR A 31 3.70 -10.01 -3.16
N SER A 32 3.22 -10.04 -4.40
CA SER A 32 4.07 -10.39 -5.56
C SER A 32 5.18 -9.35 -5.72
N THR A 33 4.87 -8.06 -5.53
CA THR A 33 5.88 -7.00 -5.56
C THR A 33 6.90 -7.14 -4.43
N LEU A 34 6.47 -7.44 -3.20
CA LEU A 34 7.37 -7.70 -2.08
C LEU A 34 8.32 -8.87 -2.39
N SER A 35 7.78 -10.00 -2.84
CA SER A 35 8.56 -11.20 -3.19
C SER A 35 9.60 -10.92 -4.28
N VAL A 36 9.21 -10.20 -5.33
CA VAL A 36 10.15 -9.81 -6.40
C VAL A 36 11.24 -8.90 -5.86
N CYS A 37 10.92 -7.92 -4.99
CA CYS A 37 11.91 -7.02 -4.41
C CYS A 37 12.92 -7.74 -3.51
N LYS A 38 12.46 -8.72 -2.72
CA LYS A 38 13.34 -9.56 -1.90
C LYS A 38 14.31 -10.38 -2.74
N LYS A 39 13.81 -10.99 -3.82
CA LYS A 39 14.61 -11.83 -4.73
C LYS A 39 15.53 -11.00 -5.62
N HIS A 40 15.10 -9.80 -6.00
CA HIS A 40 15.76 -8.95 -6.98
C HIS A 40 15.87 -7.50 -6.45
N PRO A 41 16.86 -7.20 -5.57
CA PRO A 41 16.96 -5.89 -4.92
C PRO A 41 17.05 -4.70 -5.89
N TYR A 42 17.55 -4.89 -7.12
CA TYR A 42 17.59 -3.84 -8.14
C TYR A 42 16.20 -3.33 -8.55
N VAL A 43 15.14 -4.15 -8.38
CA VAL A 43 13.75 -3.79 -8.70
C VAL A 43 13.23 -2.71 -7.74
N ILE A 44 13.75 -2.63 -6.52
CA ILE A 44 13.38 -1.61 -5.53
C ILE A 44 13.57 -0.20 -6.12
N ASN A 45 14.65 0.01 -6.86
CA ASN A 45 14.95 1.29 -7.52
C ASN A 45 14.06 1.59 -8.74
N LYS A 46 13.27 0.62 -9.19
CA LYS A 46 12.29 0.76 -10.29
C LYS A 46 10.88 1.10 -9.78
N ILE A 47 10.62 0.90 -8.49
CA ILE A 47 9.33 1.30 -7.90
C ILE A 47 9.22 2.84 -7.95
N PRO A 48 8.11 3.41 -8.46
CA PRO A 48 7.95 4.86 -8.48
C PRO A 48 8.02 5.47 -7.07
N ARG A 49 8.65 6.63 -6.97
CA ARG A 49 8.81 7.35 -5.68
C ARG A 49 7.47 7.56 -5.00
N MET A 50 7.46 7.43 -3.68
CA MET A 50 6.27 7.76 -2.89
C MET A 50 6.13 9.26 -2.74
N ARG A 51 4.90 9.74 -2.79
CA ARG A 51 4.53 11.11 -2.46
C ARG A 51 4.17 11.18 -0.98
N VAL A 52 4.77 12.13 -0.29
CA VAL A 52 4.52 12.37 1.14
C VAL A 52 4.11 13.81 1.38
N CYS A 53 3.24 14.04 2.34
CA CYS A 53 2.89 15.38 2.81
C CYS A 53 3.00 15.47 4.33
N LYS A 54 3.35 16.65 4.84
CA LYS A 54 3.41 16.89 6.28
C LYS A 54 2.04 17.39 6.75
N LYS A 55 1.46 16.72 7.75
CA LYS A 55 0.18 17.08 8.37
C LYS A 55 0.28 16.78 9.87
N ASP A 56 -0.08 17.75 10.71
CA ASP A 56 -0.09 17.62 12.17
C ASP A 56 1.24 17.06 12.74
N GLY A 57 2.36 17.56 12.22
CA GLY A 57 3.71 17.15 12.62
C GLY A 57 4.19 15.81 12.04
N LYS A 58 3.31 14.99 11.45
CA LYS A 58 3.63 13.67 10.88
C LYS A 58 3.72 13.69 9.36
N TRP A 59 4.43 12.71 8.80
CA TRP A 59 4.56 12.51 7.35
C TRP A 59 3.61 11.42 6.87
N TYR A 60 2.62 11.78 6.08
CA TYR A 60 1.65 10.82 5.53
C TYR A 60 1.93 10.55 4.06
N THR A 61 1.83 9.28 3.65
CA THR A 61 1.95 8.87 2.25
C THR A 61 0.62 9.04 1.52
N LEU A 62 0.68 9.39 0.24
CA LEU A 62 -0.45 9.28 -0.69
C LEU A 62 -0.45 7.92 -1.41
N ASP A 63 0.60 7.12 -1.24
CA ASP A 63 0.86 5.87 -1.97
C ASP A 63 0.88 4.67 -0.99
N ASN A 64 -0.22 4.46 -0.25
CA ASN A 64 -0.31 3.51 0.88
C ASN A 64 0.16 2.07 0.53
N ARG A 65 -0.22 1.55 -0.65
CA ARG A 65 0.22 0.22 -1.14
C ARG A 65 1.75 0.11 -1.25
N ARG A 66 2.43 1.17 -1.70
CA ARG A 66 3.90 1.19 -1.81
C ARG A 66 4.57 1.27 -0.44
N LEU A 67 4.01 2.07 0.48
CA LEU A 67 4.53 2.17 1.84
C LEU A 67 4.48 0.81 2.55
N TRP A 68 3.41 0.04 2.34
CA TRP A 68 3.31 -1.32 2.86
C TRP A 68 4.47 -2.20 2.39
N VAL A 69 4.78 -2.21 1.09
CA VAL A 69 5.91 -2.97 0.55
C VAL A 69 7.23 -2.50 1.16
N PHE A 70 7.47 -1.18 1.21
CA PHE A 70 8.72 -0.65 1.72
C PHE A 70 8.92 -0.87 3.23
N ARG A 71 7.87 -0.76 4.06
CA ARG A 71 7.97 -1.08 5.49
C ARG A 71 8.32 -2.55 5.73
N LYS A 72 7.77 -3.47 4.91
CA LYS A 72 8.16 -4.89 4.98
C LYS A 72 9.62 -5.09 4.58
N LEU A 73 10.05 -4.48 3.47
CA LEU A 73 11.46 -4.54 3.05
C LEU A 73 12.43 -3.94 4.09
N GLU A 74 12.05 -2.85 4.77
CA GLU A 74 12.84 -2.26 5.85
C GLU A 74 12.91 -3.18 7.06
N ALA A 75 11.77 -3.72 7.51
CA ALA A 75 11.70 -4.66 8.63
C ALA A 75 12.54 -5.93 8.39
N ASP A 76 12.58 -6.40 7.14
CA ASP A 76 13.38 -7.55 6.71
C ASP A 76 14.87 -7.19 6.45
N GLY A 77 15.26 -5.93 6.63
CA GLY A 77 16.65 -5.47 6.46
C GLY A 77 17.12 -5.25 5.01
N HIS A 78 16.22 -5.33 4.02
CA HIS A 78 16.56 -5.13 2.61
C HIS A 78 16.83 -3.68 2.23
N ILE A 79 16.26 -2.72 2.97
CA ILE A 79 16.44 -1.28 2.76
C ILE A 79 16.54 -0.54 4.09
N LYS A 80 17.20 0.63 4.07
CA LYS A 80 17.27 1.54 5.23
C LYS A 80 16.42 2.78 5.07
N ASP A 81 16.25 3.23 3.83
CA ASP A 81 15.50 4.43 3.48
C ASP A 81 14.99 4.32 2.03
N VAL A 82 14.08 5.23 1.67
CA VAL A 82 13.52 5.35 0.32
C VAL A 82 13.51 6.80 -0.13
N LYS A 83 13.66 7.02 -1.44
CA LYS A 83 13.49 8.35 -2.04
C LYS A 83 12.00 8.69 -2.07
N VAL A 84 11.63 9.82 -1.49
CA VAL A 84 10.28 10.37 -1.48
C VAL A 84 10.21 11.72 -2.17
N THR A 85 9.04 12.04 -2.68
CA THR A 85 8.70 13.36 -3.22
C THR A 85 7.78 14.05 -2.22
N GLN A 86 8.23 15.15 -1.63
CA GLN A 86 7.37 15.98 -0.79
C GLN A 86 6.37 16.74 -1.66
N VAL A 87 5.10 16.71 -1.26
CA VAL A 87 4.00 17.42 -1.91
C VAL A 87 3.23 18.29 -0.90
N SER A 88 2.49 19.29 -1.39
CA SER A 88 1.61 20.11 -0.53
C SER A 88 0.56 19.26 0.16
N LYS A 89 0.14 19.68 1.37
CA LYS A 89 -0.97 19.06 2.12
C LYS A 89 -2.27 18.98 1.30
N ASP A 90 -2.49 19.94 0.40
CA ASP A 90 -3.71 20.01 -0.43
C ASP A 90 -3.81 18.86 -1.45
N ARG A 91 -2.72 18.11 -1.67
CA ARG A 91 -2.72 16.88 -2.47
C ARG A 91 -3.33 15.68 -1.75
N LEU A 92 -3.54 15.78 -0.44
CA LEU A 92 -4.19 14.76 0.38
C LEU A 92 -5.56 15.29 0.83
N PRO A 93 -6.61 15.15 -0.01
CA PRO A 93 -7.93 15.63 0.34
C PRO A 93 -8.49 14.86 1.55
N ALA A 94 -9.34 15.52 2.34
CA ALA A 94 -9.87 14.96 3.59
C ALA A 94 -10.57 13.61 3.39
N GLU A 95 -11.29 13.44 2.28
CA GLU A 95 -11.95 12.17 1.88
C GLU A 95 -10.99 10.99 1.66
N LYS A 96 -9.70 11.25 1.40
CA LYS A 96 -8.66 10.23 1.23
C LYS A 96 -7.83 10.03 2.50
N PHE A 97 -8.08 10.83 3.54
CA PHE A 97 -7.45 10.71 4.85
C PHE A 97 -8.40 9.94 5.78
N THR A 98 -8.38 8.62 5.69
CA THR A 98 -9.35 7.75 6.40
C THR A 98 -8.75 7.00 7.59
N THR A 99 -7.45 7.14 7.85
CA THR A 99 -6.83 6.46 8.99
C THR A 99 -7.47 6.84 10.33
N ASN A 100 -7.75 5.83 11.16
CA ASN A 100 -8.30 5.94 12.51
C ASN A 100 -7.30 5.58 13.62
N ASN A 101 -6.10 5.12 13.24
CA ASN A 101 -5.02 4.68 14.13
C ASN A 101 -3.76 5.57 14.02
N GLY A 102 -3.94 6.81 13.57
CA GLY A 102 -2.83 7.74 13.36
C GLY A 102 -1.86 7.35 12.23
N GLY A 103 -2.25 6.41 11.37
CA GLY A 103 -1.50 5.95 10.21
C GLY A 103 -0.43 4.90 10.51
N GLU A 104 -0.52 4.22 11.65
CA GLU A 104 0.49 3.26 12.09
C GLU A 104 0.38 1.91 11.38
N SER A 105 -0.83 1.47 11.09
CA SER A 105 -1.11 0.24 10.34
C SER A 105 -2.24 0.45 9.34
N VAL A 106 -2.45 -0.56 8.49
CA VAL A 106 -3.46 -0.53 7.43
C VAL A 106 -4.04 -1.92 7.23
N ASP A 107 -5.35 -2.01 7.03
CA ASP A 107 -6.03 -3.26 6.72
C ASP A 107 -5.96 -3.57 5.22
N ILE A 108 -5.67 -4.82 4.89
CA ILE A 108 -5.65 -5.27 3.50
C ILE A 108 -7.05 -5.78 3.17
N ARG A 109 -7.75 -5.07 2.28
CA ARG A 109 -9.10 -5.45 1.84
C ARG A 109 -9.00 -6.75 1.02
N GLN A 110 -9.65 -7.80 1.50
CA GLN A 110 -9.82 -9.03 0.72
C GLN A 110 -10.74 -8.75 -0.46
N PRO A 111 -10.47 -9.31 -1.65
CA PRO A 111 -11.47 -9.34 -2.70
C PRO A 111 -12.68 -10.13 -2.21
N TYR A 112 -13.88 -9.63 -2.53
CA TYR A 112 -15.09 -10.44 -2.43
C TYR A 112 -14.88 -11.65 -3.36
N VAL A 113 -14.86 -12.84 -2.79
CA VAL A 113 -14.92 -14.10 -3.54
C VAL A 113 -16.40 -14.48 -3.47
N GLU A 114 -17.09 -14.52 -4.61
CA GLU A 114 -18.38 -15.19 -4.69
C GLU A 114 -18.13 -16.62 -4.21
N SER A 115 -18.78 -17.03 -3.11
CA SER A 115 -18.81 -18.43 -2.74
C SER A 115 -19.55 -19.15 -3.85
N ASP A 116 -18.86 -19.99 -4.61
CA ASP A 116 -19.48 -21.03 -5.41
C ASP A 116 -20.12 -22.00 -4.41
N ASP A 117 -21.29 -21.63 -3.87
CA ASP A 117 -22.14 -22.55 -3.14
C ASP A 117 -22.57 -23.62 -4.16
N GLU A 118 -21.90 -24.77 -4.08
CA GLU A 118 -22.26 -26.02 -4.74
C GLU A 118 -23.78 -26.22 -4.61
N HIS A 119 -24.50 -26.08 -5.72
CA HIS A 119 -25.84 -26.64 -5.85
C HIS A 119 -25.70 -28.16 -6.02
N ASP A 120 -25.36 -28.83 -4.93
CA ASP A 120 -25.55 -30.26 -4.76
C ASP A 120 -27.00 -30.52 -4.36
N GLY A 121 -27.74 -31.15 -5.28
CA GLY A 121 -28.92 -31.95 -4.94
C GLY A 121 -30.28 -31.37 -5.33
N LEU A 122 -30.72 -31.67 -6.55
CA LEU A 122 -32.07 -32.25 -6.74
C LEU A 122 -32.08 -33.10 -8.03
N PHE A 123 -31.51 -34.31 -7.94
CA PHE A 123 -32.19 -35.42 -8.57
C PHE A 123 -33.33 -35.79 -7.62
N ASP A 124 -34.55 -35.40 -7.98
CA ASP A 124 -35.77 -36.11 -7.61
C ASP A 124 -36.79 -35.80 -8.72
N ASP A 125 -36.92 -36.77 -9.62
CA ASP A 125 -38.17 -37.33 -10.12
C ASP A 125 -39.27 -36.42 -10.71
N ILE A 126 -39.68 -36.80 -11.94
CA ILE A 126 -41.05 -36.82 -12.51
C ILE A 126 -41.27 -36.05 -13.84
N PHE A 127 -41.57 -36.88 -14.85
CA PHE A 127 -42.04 -36.70 -16.25
C PHE A 127 -41.03 -36.49 -17.39
#